data_AF-A0A6P0VQZ0-F1
#
_entry.id   AF-A0A6P0VQZ0-F1
#
_cell.length_a   1.000
_cell.length_b   1.000
_cell.length_c   1.000
_cell.angle_alpha   90.00
_cell.angle_beta   90.00
_cell.angle_gamma   90.00
#
_symmetry.space_group_name_H-M   'P 1'
#
loop_
_entity.id
_entity.type
_entity.pdbx_description
1 polymer ?
#
loop_
_entity_poly.entity_id
_entity_poly.type
_entity_poly.pdbx_seq_one_letter_code
_entity_poly.pdbx_strand_id
1 'polypeptide(L)'
;MKPAPQLLTDPFLQLPTENSVRVVWFTEFAGSHHTVTYGERLQQKATATTTKLSRTREDQKSRVGKQTETEKIYQKPVMRDIWRHEAVVTGLTPGQRLPYQVTSITENGQELNSNRFTLTATPNPQTPLKILLTSDHQLMPMTTANLQKVAETIGQVDAVFLAGDLVNIPDRASEWFDDNRGGAFFPAFQGRGNYELEKAGVKTTYTGGELIQHAPLFTAIGNHEVMGRFSEESNLNDQFNNPFPRALAQETYQNNAQTLNPQNDLNIQQTWLKNNSFNIDTYNEIFTLPQNPLGGKKYYAVTFGDVRLVVLYITNIWRTPSLKADARGRYREKEADINNPDKWGYGQHIFEPITPGSLQYQWLESELTSPEFQQAKYKVVMF
;
A
#
# COMPACT_ATOMS: atom_id res chain seq x y z
N MET A 1 30.91 -6.59 -3.85
CA MET A 1 30.18 -6.46 -5.13
C MET A 1 28.76 -6.01 -4.82
N LYS A 2 28.25 -4.98 -5.51
CA LYS A 2 26.81 -4.67 -5.45
C LYS A 2 26.05 -5.83 -6.12
N PRO A 3 24.89 -6.26 -5.61
CA PRO A 3 24.07 -7.27 -6.28
C PRO A 3 23.72 -6.80 -7.70
N ALA A 4 23.52 -7.76 -8.61
CA ALA A 4 23.07 -7.44 -9.96
C ALA A 4 21.69 -6.76 -9.90
N PRO A 5 21.42 -5.78 -10.76
CA PRO A 5 20.12 -5.12 -10.78
C PRO A 5 19.02 -6.14 -11.10
N GLN A 6 17.90 -6.05 -10.38
CA GLN A 6 16.76 -6.94 -10.51
C GLN A 6 15.46 -6.13 -10.47
N LEU A 7 14.39 -6.70 -11.04
CA LEU A 7 13.05 -6.22 -10.74
C LEU A 7 12.77 -6.56 -9.26
N LEU A 8 12.32 -5.56 -8.50
CA LEU A 8 12.02 -5.73 -7.08
C LEU A 8 10.67 -6.42 -6.87
N THR A 9 9.78 -6.34 -7.87
CA THR A 9 8.48 -7.01 -7.90
C THR A 9 8.26 -7.55 -9.31
N ASP A 10 7.43 -8.59 -9.42
CA ASP A 10 6.75 -8.84 -10.69
C ASP A 10 5.78 -7.67 -10.98
N PRO A 11 5.35 -7.46 -12.22
CA PRO A 11 4.30 -6.49 -12.50
C PRO A 11 2.97 -6.90 -11.88
N PHE A 12 2.17 -5.91 -11.48
CA PHE A 12 0.84 -6.11 -10.93
C PHE A 12 -0.15 -5.10 -11.51
N LEU A 13 -1.43 -5.47 -11.46
CA LEU A 13 -2.50 -4.75 -12.17
C LEU A 13 -3.26 -3.79 -11.25
N GLN A 14 -3.57 -2.60 -11.76
CA GLN A 14 -4.32 -1.56 -11.06
C GLN A 14 -5.29 -0.85 -11.99
N LEU A 15 -6.35 -0.30 -11.41
CA LEU A 15 -7.28 0.66 -12.04
C LEU A 15 -7.69 0.29 -13.48
N PRO A 16 -8.32 -0.88 -13.71
CA PRO A 16 -8.86 -1.22 -15.01
C PRO A 16 -10.03 -0.31 -15.38
N THR A 17 -10.18 -0.06 -16.68
CA THR A 17 -11.33 0.62 -17.30
C THR A 17 -11.97 -0.32 -18.31
N GLU A 18 -12.99 0.15 -19.02
CA GLU A 18 -13.64 -0.60 -20.11
C GLU A 18 -12.69 -1.04 -21.22
N ASN A 19 -11.55 -0.38 -21.39
CA ASN A 19 -10.60 -0.66 -22.49
C ASN A 19 -9.12 -0.54 -22.10
N SER A 20 -8.81 -0.42 -20.81
CA SER A 20 -7.44 -0.23 -20.35
C SER A 20 -7.19 -0.84 -18.97
N VAL A 21 -5.93 -1.00 -18.61
CA VAL A 21 -5.48 -1.34 -17.26
C VAL A 21 -4.09 -0.77 -17.03
N ARG A 22 -3.77 -0.44 -15.78
CA ARG A 22 -2.41 -0.01 -15.40
C ARG A 22 -1.59 -1.22 -14.99
N VAL A 23 -0.38 -1.29 -15.53
CA VAL A 23 0.63 -2.27 -15.14
C VAL A 23 1.71 -1.53 -14.37
N VAL A 24 1.96 -1.96 -13.14
CA VAL A 24 2.88 -1.32 -12.20
C VAL A 24 3.94 -2.31 -11.76
N TRP A 25 5.18 -1.85 -11.61
CA TRP A 25 6.25 -2.65 -11.01
C TRP A 25 7.29 -1.73 -10.38
N PHE A 26 8.16 -2.33 -9.57
CA PHE A 26 9.20 -1.61 -8.82
C PHE A 26 10.60 -2.13 -9.12
N THR A 27 11.58 -1.23 -8.99
CA THR A 27 13.01 -1.53 -9.06
C THR A 27 13.78 -0.72 -8.02
N GLU A 28 15.04 -1.10 -7.80
CA GLU A 28 16.02 -0.34 -7.02
C GLU A 28 16.94 0.52 -7.90
N PHE A 29 16.49 0.89 -9.09
CA PHE A 29 17.22 1.82 -9.97
C PHE A 29 16.24 2.69 -10.76
N ALA A 30 16.65 3.91 -11.13
CA ALA A 30 15.77 4.78 -11.90
C ALA A 30 15.52 4.23 -13.30
N GLY A 31 16.58 3.74 -13.93
CA GLY A 31 16.56 3.18 -15.27
C GLY A 31 16.49 4.24 -16.36
N SER A 32 16.74 3.81 -17.60
CA SER A 32 16.68 4.68 -18.78
C SER A 32 15.37 4.52 -19.56
N HIS A 33 14.79 3.32 -19.54
CA HIS A 33 13.57 3.02 -20.28
C HIS A 33 12.79 1.85 -19.67
N HIS A 34 11.47 1.94 -19.68
CA HIS A 34 10.57 0.98 -19.03
C HIS A 34 9.35 0.75 -19.92
N THR A 35 9.05 -0.50 -20.25
CA THR A 35 7.97 -0.83 -21.19
C THR A 35 7.17 -2.04 -20.76
N VAL A 36 5.89 -2.03 -21.13
CA VAL A 36 5.04 -3.22 -21.18
C VAL A 36 4.95 -3.64 -22.64
N THR A 37 5.21 -4.92 -22.93
CA THR A 37 4.82 -5.55 -24.20
C THR A 37 3.57 -6.38 -23.98
N TYR A 38 2.60 -6.33 -24.89
CA TYR A 38 1.30 -7.01 -24.71
C TYR A 38 0.63 -7.41 -26.04
N GLY A 39 -0.44 -8.21 -25.92
CA GLY A 39 -1.17 -8.81 -27.04
C GLY A 39 -0.71 -10.24 -27.32
N GLU A 40 -1.47 -11.01 -28.11
CA GLU A 40 -1.26 -12.45 -28.34
C GLU A 40 0.18 -12.87 -28.66
N ARG A 41 0.97 -11.99 -29.30
CA ARG A 41 2.38 -12.22 -29.65
C ARG A 41 3.32 -11.18 -29.04
N LEU A 42 2.90 -10.46 -27.99
CA LEU A 42 3.64 -9.37 -27.33
C LEU A 42 4.08 -8.26 -28.31
N GLN A 43 3.27 -8.00 -29.32
CA GLN A 43 3.59 -7.08 -30.42
C GLN A 43 3.28 -5.61 -30.13
N GLN A 44 2.39 -5.34 -29.17
CA GLN A 44 2.03 -3.98 -28.77
C GLN A 44 2.92 -3.52 -27.62
N LYS A 45 3.14 -2.21 -27.50
CA LYS A 45 4.00 -1.62 -26.47
C LYS A 45 3.32 -0.44 -25.77
N ALA A 46 3.55 -0.32 -24.47
CA ALA A 46 3.22 0.86 -23.68
C ALA A 46 4.44 1.28 -22.86
N THR A 47 4.78 2.58 -22.91
CA THR A 47 5.90 3.14 -22.14
C THR A 47 5.44 3.50 -20.73
N ALA A 48 6.26 3.20 -19.73
CA ALA A 48 5.97 3.53 -18.36
C ALA A 48 6.47 4.93 -17.98
N THR A 49 5.79 5.58 -17.04
CA THR A 49 6.30 6.71 -16.29
C THR A 49 7.00 6.22 -15.02
N THR A 50 8.18 6.76 -14.74
CA THR A 50 8.96 6.44 -13.55
C THR A 50 8.80 7.52 -12.48
N THR A 51 8.57 7.12 -11.24
CA THR A 51 8.54 7.99 -10.05
C THR A 51 9.32 7.35 -8.92
N LYS A 52 9.97 8.15 -8.07
CA LYS A 52 10.70 7.66 -6.90
C LYS A 52 9.79 7.76 -5.67
N LEU A 53 9.75 6.69 -4.86
CA LEU A 53 9.05 6.72 -3.57
C LEU A 53 9.81 7.63 -2.62
N SER A 54 9.08 8.48 -1.88
CA SER A 54 9.69 9.58 -1.13
C SER A 54 10.06 9.23 0.31
N ARG A 55 9.51 8.14 0.87
CA ARG A 55 9.63 7.82 2.30
C ARG A 55 10.07 6.39 2.64
N THR A 56 10.28 5.55 1.65
CA THR A 56 10.75 4.17 1.84
C THR A 56 12.12 4.14 2.49
N ARG A 57 12.22 3.42 3.61
CA ARG A 57 13.39 3.38 4.48
C ARG A 57 13.62 1.97 5.00
N GLU A 58 14.80 1.75 5.55
CA GLU A 58 15.12 0.60 6.39
C GLU A 58 15.61 1.10 7.76
N ASP A 59 15.39 0.30 8.80
CA ASP A 59 15.86 0.60 10.15
C ASP A 59 16.40 -0.65 10.85
N GLN A 60 16.74 -0.49 12.12
CA GLN A 60 17.33 -1.56 12.91
C GLN A 60 16.46 -2.81 13.04
N LYS A 61 15.14 -2.71 12.79
CA LYS A 61 14.19 -3.83 12.86
C LYS A 61 13.89 -4.42 11.48
N SER A 62 14.39 -3.83 10.40
CA SER A 62 14.31 -4.43 9.06
C SER A 62 14.96 -5.80 9.01
N ARG A 63 14.47 -6.66 8.13
CA ARG A 63 15.03 -7.98 7.82
C ARG A 63 15.28 -8.04 6.33
N VAL A 64 16.42 -7.53 5.87
CA VAL A 64 16.69 -7.36 4.43
C VAL A 64 18.17 -7.49 4.12
N GLY A 65 18.47 -8.09 2.96
CA GLY A 65 19.84 -8.33 2.52
C GLY A 65 20.65 -9.04 3.60
N LYS A 66 21.72 -8.42 4.07
CA LYS A 66 22.60 -8.97 5.12
C LYS A 66 22.09 -8.76 6.56
N GLN A 67 21.05 -7.96 6.76
CA GLN A 67 20.45 -7.73 8.06
C GLN A 67 19.40 -8.82 8.33
N THR A 68 19.80 -9.91 8.99
CA THR A 68 18.92 -11.01 9.40
C THR A 68 18.45 -10.89 10.85
N GLU A 69 19.07 -9.98 11.62
CA GLU A 69 18.83 -9.74 13.04
C GLU A 69 18.76 -8.23 13.32
N THR A 70 18.25 -7.87 14.49
CA THR A 70 18.08 -6.47 14.90
C THR A 70 19.45 -5.78 15.06
N GLU A 71 19.54 -4.51 14.63
CA GLU A 71 20.71 -3.63 14.86
C GLU A 71 22.04 -4.13 14.25
N LYS A 72 22.00 -5.06 13.29
CA LYS A 72 23.24 -5.58 12.67
C LYS A 72 23.86 -4.64 11.65
N ILE A 73 23.06 -3.87 10.92
CA ILE A 73 23.53 -3.00 9.81
C ILE A 73 22.98 -1.59 9.99
N TYR A 74 21.66 -1.44 9.99
CA TYR A 74 21.00 -0.16 10.18
C TYR A 74 20.88 0.13 11.68
N GLN A 75 21.42 1.27 12.13
CA GLN A 75 21.29 1.74 13.51
C GLN A 75 20.18 2.78 13.67
N LYS A 76 19.84 3.48 12.59
CA LYS A 76 18.77 4.46 12.50
C LYS A 76 18.10 4.36 11.12
N PRO A 77 16.94 5.03 10.89
CA PRO A 77 16.30 5.01 9.58
C PRO A 77 17.24 5.49 8.47
N VAL A 78 17.35 4.71 7.40
CA VAL A 78 18.11 5.05 6.18
C VAL A 78 17.18 4.95 4.99
N MET A 79 17.18 5.97 4.13
CA MET A 79 16.42 5.96 2.88
C MET A 79 16.82 4.78 2.01
N ARG A 80 15.82 4.06 1.50
CA ARG A 80 15.98 3.05 0.46
C ARG A 80 15.31 3.58 -0.79
N ASP A 81 16.11 3.74 -1.83
CA ASP A 81 15.64 4.27 -3.09
C ASP A 81 14.85 3.19 -3.83
N ILE A 82 13.55 3.42 -3.96
CA ILE A 82 12.64 2.55 -4.70
C ILE A 82 11.99 3.38 -5.82
N TRP A 83 12.00 2.84 -7.03
CA TRP A 83 11.39 3.45 -8.20
C TRP A 83 10.18 2.65 -8.64
N ARG A 84 9.08 3.37 -8.85
CA ARG A 84 7.82 2.88 -9.36
C ARG A 84 7.73 3.19 -10.84
N HIS A 85 7.41 2.17 -11.63
CA HIS A 85 7.14 2.29 -13.05
C HIS A 85 5.68 1.95 -13.30
N GLU A 86 4.96 2.81 -14.00
CA GLU A 86 3.57 2.60 -14.34
C GLU A 86 3.32 2.87 -15.82
N ALA A 87 2.74 1.90 -16.51
CA ALA A 87 2.29 2.04 -17.89
C ALA A 87 0.78 1.81 -18.00
N VAL A 88 0.13 2.55 -18.90
CA VAL A 88 -1.30 2.33 -19.24
C VAL A 88 -1.36 1.49 -20.49
N VAL A 89 -1.90 0.28 -20.37
CA VAL A 89 -2.19 -0.61 -21.49
C VAL A 89 -3.61 -0.32 -21.98
N THR A 90 -3.78 0.01 -23.25
CA THR A 90 -5.06 0.42 -23.85
C THR A 90 -5.49 -0.53 -24.96
N GLY A 91 -6.68 -0.32 -25.53
CA GLY A 91 -7.20 -1.15 -26.63
C GLY A 91 -7.60 -2.56 -26.18
N LEU A 92 -7.87 -2.74 -24.89
CA LEU A 92 -8.33 -4.00 -24.32
C LEU A 92 -9.83 -4.18 -24.58
N THR A 93 -10.27 -5.43 -24.69
CA THR A 93 -11.68 -5.80 -24.77
C THR A 93 -12.08 -6.51 -23.47
N PRO A 94 -13.18 -6.11 -22.81
CA PRO A 94 -13.71 -6.79 -21.63
C PRO A 94 -13.86 -8.30 -21.84
N GLY A 95 -13.39 -9.10 -20.88
CA GLY A 95 -13.47 -10.56 -20.95
C GLY A 95 -12.40 -11.22 -21.82
N GLN A 96 -11.64 -10.48 -22.63
CA GLN A 96 -10.47 -11.00 -23.33
C GLN A 96 -9.22 -10.82 -22.47
N ARG A 97 -8.59 -11.94 -22.09
CA ARG A 97 -7.29 -11.93 -21.41
C ARG A 97 -6.17 -11.99 -22.45
N LEU A 98 -5.24 -11.04 -22.38
CA LEU A 98 -4.08 -10.95 -23.26
C LEU A 98 -2.79 -11.16 -22.48
N PRO A 99 -1.78 -11.84 -23.05
CA PRO A 99 -0.49 -11.95 -22.41
C PRO A 99 0.23 -10.59 -22.41
N TYR A 100 1.05 -10.37 -21.38
CA TYR A 100 1.93 -9.21 -21.26
C TYR A 100 3.24 -9.55 -20.54
N GLN A 101 4.24 -8.69 -20.69
CA GLN A 101 5.55 -8.77 -20.03
C GLN A 101 6.10 -7.36 -19.82
N VAL A 102 6.81 -7.10 -18.72
CA VAL A 102 7.52 -5.83 -18.52
C VAL A 102 9.02 -5.98 -18.76
N THR A 103 9.61 -4.91 -19.29
CA THR A 103 11.05 -4.77 -19.49
C THR A 103 11.51 -3.46 -18.86
N SER A 104 12.52 -3.54 -17.98
CA SER A 104 13.26 -2.38 -17.46
C SER A 104 14.68 -2.38 -18.01
N ILE A 105 15.13 -1.24 -18.51
CA ILE A 105 16.50 -1.01 -18.96
C ILE A 105 17.20 -0.13 -17.93
N THR A 106 18.28 -0.64 -17.37
CA THR A 106 19.13 0.10 -16.42
C THR A 106 19.90 1.24 -17.10
N GLU A 107 20.62 2.09 -16.35
CA GLU A 107 21.41 3.18 -16.97
C GLU A 107 22.58 2.65 -17.82
N ASN A 108 23.06 1.44 -17.57
CA ASN A 108 24.14 0.83 -18.35
C ASN A 108 23.67 0.01 -19.57
N GLY A 109 22.36 0.00 -19.84
CA GLY A 109 21.76 -0.74 -20.96
C GLY A 109 21.41 -2.19 -20.66
N GLN A 110 21.64 -2.71 -19.45
CA GLN A 110 21.17 -4.06 -19.08
C GLN A 110 19.64 -4.11 -19.06
N GLU A 111 19.09 -5.09 -19.77
CA GLU A 111 17.65 -5.37 -19.81
C GLU A 111 17.25 -6.40 -18.75
N LEU A 112 16.15 -6.12 -18.04
CA LEU A 112 15.53 -7.01 -17.07
C LEU A 112 14.08 -7.24 -17.47
N ASN A 113 13.70 -8.51 -17.62
CA ASN A 113 12.37 -8.91 -18.06
C ASN A 113 11.64 -9.66 -16.94
N SER A 114 10.34 -9.41 -16.78
CA SER A 114 9.49 -10.26 -15.95
C SER A 114 9.18 -11.59 -16.63
N ASN A 115 8.50 -12.50 -15.95
CA ASN A 115 7.76 -13.57 -16.63
C ASN A 115 6.61 -13.00 -17.48
N ARG A 116 5.96 -13.87 -18.25
CA ARG A 116 4.74 -13.53 -18.99
C ARG A 116 3.53 -13.77 -18.11
N PHE A 117 2.66 -12.76 -18.02
CA PHE A 117 1.42 -12.82 -17.26
C PHE A 117 0.24 -12.41 -18.15
N THR A 118 -0.98 -12.31 -17.61
CA THR A 118 -2.16 -11.93 -18.40
C THR A 118 -2.88 -10.72 -17.83
N LEU A 119 -3.42 -9.86 -18.67
CA LEU A 119 -4.22 -8.71 -18.27
C LEU A 119 -5.54 -8.68 -19.03
N THR A 120 -6.53 -7.92 -18.52
CA THR A 120 -7.81 -7.69 -19.19
C THR A 120 -8.41 -6.36 -18.72
N ALA A 121 -9.34 -5.82 -19.50
CA ALA A 121 -10.17 -4.68 -19.10
C ALA A 121 -11.14 -5.05 -17.98
N THR A 122 -11.82 -4.06 -17.41
CA THR A 122 -12.94 -4.28 -16.48
C THR A 122 -13.97 -5.21 -17.11
N PRO A 123 -14.48 -6.22 -16.38
CA PRO A 123 -15.45 -7.16 -16.91
C PRO A 123 -16.80 -6.50 -17.19
N ASN A 124 -17.50 -6.99 -18.22
CA ASN A 124 -18.87 -6.59 -18.49
C ASN A 124 -19.81 -7.03 -17.35
N PRO A 125 -20.94 -6.32 -17.15
CA PRO A 125 -22.03 -6.80 -16.31
C PRO A 125 -22.44 -8.25 -16.64
N GLN A 126 -23.00 -8.95 -15.66
CA GLN A 126 -23.40 -10.36 -15.72
C GLN A 126 -22.28 -11.38 -15.98
N THR A 127 -21.02 -10.95 -16.06
CA THR A 127 -19.86 -11.86 -16.07
C THR A 127 -19.71 -12.51 -14.68
N PRO A 128 -19.67 -13.85 -14.57
CA PRO A 128 -19.33 -14.51 -13.31
C PRO A 128 -17.87 -14.22 -12.91
N LEU A 129 -17.64 -13.81 -11.66
CA LEU A 129 -16.32 -13.41 -11.16
C LEU A 129 -15.91 -14.20 -9.92
N LYS A 130 -14.62 -14.50 -9.81
CA LYS A 130 -13.96 -14.97 -8.57
C LYS A 130 -13.17 -13.82 -7.96
N ILE A 131 -13.71 -13.21 -6.90
CA ILE A 131 -13.07 -12.08 -6.22
C ILE A 131 -12.52 -12.56 -4.88
N LEU A 132 -11.21 -12.36 -4.65
CA LEU A 132 -10.59 -12.62 -3.36
C LEU A 132 -10.87 -11.45 -2.41
N LEU A 133 -11.50 -11.75 -1.27
CA LEU A 133 -11.63 -10.81 -0.15
C LEU A 133 -10.59 -11.18 0.91
N THR A 134 -9.76 -10.23 1.33
CA THR A 134 -8.70 -10.47 2.32
C THR A 134 -8.32 -9.18 3.05
N SER A 135 -7.54 -9.27 4.13
CA SER A 135 -7.11 -8.13 4.97
C SER A 135 -6.06 -8.59 5.97
N ASP A 136 -5.46 -7.66 6.71
CA ASP A 136 -4.61 -7.94 7.88
C ASP A 136 -3.41 -8.85 7.55
N HIS A 137 -2.78 -8.58 6.41
CA HIS A 137 -1.67 -9.40 5.91
C HIS A 137 -0.45 -9.23 6.78
N GLN A 138 -0.01 -7.99 7.02
CA GLN A 138 0.98 -7.57 8.01
C GLN A 138 2.19 -8.52 8.20
N LEU A 139 2.67 -9.17 7.13
CA LEU A 139 3.71 -10.21 7.19
C LEU A 139 3.40 -11.36 8.18
N MET A 140 2.12 -11.58 8.48
CA MET A 140 1.67 -12.58 9.43
C MET A 140 2.01 -13.99 8.94
N PRO A 141 2.33 -14.93 9.85
CA PRO A 141 2.90 -16.23 9.47
C PRO A 141 2.08 -17.04 8.47
N MET A 142 0.75 -16.91 8.54
CA MET A 142 -0.16 -17.68 7.69
C MET A 142 -0.44 -17.00 6.35
N THR A 143 -0.07 -15.74 6.15
CA THR A 143 -0.42 -14.97 4.94
C THR A 143 0.06 -15.66 3.67
N THR A 144 1.35 -16.01 3.62
CA THR A 144 1.96 -16.69 2.47
C THR A 144 1.33 -18.06 2.23
N ALA A 145 1.03 -18.82 3.29
CA ALA A 145 0.37 -20.12 3.16
C ALA A 145 -1.08 -19.97 2.64
N ASN A 146 -1.84 -19.01 3.16
CA ASN A 146 -3.22 -18.75 2.77
C ASN A 146 -3.33 -18.34 1.31
N LEU A 147 -2.47 -17.43 0.83
CA LEU A 147 -2.46 -17.01 -0.57
C LEU A 147 -2.06 -18.15 -1.52
N GLN A 148 -1.13 -19.01 -1.10
CA GLN A 148 -0.81 -20.22 -1.85
C GLN A 148 -2.01 -21.15 -1.95
N LYS A 149 -2.76 -21.35 -0.85
CA LYS A 149 -3.97 -22.16 -0.87
C LYS A 149 -5.10 -21.56 -1.69
N VAL A 150 -5.20 -20.24 -1.78
CA VAL A 150 -6.10 -19.58 -2.74
C VAL A 150 -5.73 -20.00 -4.17
N ALA A 151 -4.48 -19.81 -4.58
CA ALA A 151 -4.02 -20.16 -5.93
C ALA A 151 -4.21 -21.67 -6.24
N GLU A 152 -3.91 -22.56 -5.29
CA GLU A 152 -4.09 -24.00 -5.46
C GLU A 152 -5.57 -24.43 -5.53
N THR A 153 -6.47 -23.73 -4.82
CA THR A 153 -7.88 -24.14 -4.70
C THR A 153 -8.76 -23.56 -5.79
N ILE A 154 -8.62 -22.27 -6.08
CA ILE A 154 -9.50 -21.55 -7.01
C ILE A 154 -8.78 -21.13 -8.30
N GLY A 155 -7.47 -21.35 -8.38
CA GLY A 155 -6.64 -20.88 -9.49
C GLY A 155 -6.63 -19.35 -9.57
N GLN A 156 -6.68 -18.86 -10.80
CA GLN A 156 -6.67 -17.44 -11.09
C GLN A 156 -7.95 -16.74 -10.61
N VAL A 157 -7.79 -15.64 -9.88
CA VAL A 157 -8.87 -14.72 -9.46
C VAL A 157 -9.07 -13.62 -10.51
N ASP A 158 -10.23 -12.96 -10.46
CA ASP A 158 -10.57 -11.86 -11.36
C ASP A 158 -10.32 -10.49 -10.73
N ALA A 159 -10.33 -10.39 -9.40
CA ALA A 159 -9.92 -9.21 -8.65
C ALA A 159 -9.51 -9.59 -7.22
N VAL A 160 -8.77 -8.71 -6.57
CA VAL A 160 -8.45 -8.78 -5.12
C VAL A 160 -8.99 -7.52 -4.46
N PHE A 161 -9.88 -7.69 -3.48
CA PHE A 161 -10.33 -6.62 -2.58
C PHE A 161 -9.67 -6.84 -1.22
N LEU A 162 -8.81 -5.90 -0.82
CA LEU A 162 -7.98 -5.99 0.37
C LEU A 162 -8.34 -4.89 1.38
N ALA A 163 -8.96 -5.28 2.50
CA ALA A 163 -9.50 -4.35 3.50
C ALA A 163 -8.42 -3.89 4.51
N GLY A 164 -7.39 -3.21 4.00
CA GLY A 164 -6.37 -2.57 4.83
C GLY A 164 -5.41 -3.54 5.53
N ASP A 165 -4.46 -2.93 6.24
CA ASP A 165 -3.39 -3.57 7.00
C ASP A 165 -2.54 -4.52 6.12
N LEU A 166 -1.92 -3.95 5.10
CA LEU A 166 -1.16 -4.66 4.08
C LEU A 166 0.21 -5.11 4.60
N VAL A 167 0.91 -4.22 5.31
CA VAL A 167 2.24 -4.44 5.93
C VAL A 167 2.20 -4.03 7.40
N ASN A 168 3.27 -4.21 8.17
CA ASN A 168 3.28 -3.71 9.56
C ASN A 168 3.63 -2.23 9.63
N ILE A 169 4.60 -1.77 8.84
CA ILE A 169 5.08 -0.39 8.87
C ILE A 169 5.22 0.11 7.43
N PRO A 170 4.43 1.12 7.02
CA PRO A 170 4.31 1.49 5.61
C PRO A 170 5.61 2.09 5.06
N ASP A 171 6.37 2.82 5.87
CA ASP A 171 7.66 3.39 5.44
C ASP A 171 8.80 2.34 5.42
N ARG A 172 8.60 1.10 5.93
CA ARG A 172 9.65 0.05 5.89
C ARG A 172 9.60 -0.68 4.55
N ALA A 173 10.57 -0.40 3.69
CA ALA A 173 10.58 -0.89 2.32
C ALA A 173 10.60 -2.42 2.22
N SER A 174 11.43 -3.08 3.03
CA SER A 174 11.53 -4.54 3.04
C SER A 174 10.20 -5.26 3.27
N GLU A 175 9.27 -4.68 4.02
CA GLU A 175 7.96 -5.29 4.26
C GLU A 175 7.07 -5.33 3.02
N TRP A 176 7.26 -4.40 2.09
CA TRP A 176 6.62 -4.45 0.79
C TRP A 176 7.30 -5.47 -0.12
N PHE A 177 8.62 -5.48 -0.14
CA PHE A 177 9.38 -5.94 -1.29
C PHE A 177 10.17 -7.24 -1.11
N ASP A 178 10.88 -7.41 0.01
CA ASP A 178 11.92 -8.44 0.11
C ASP A 178 12.36 -8.76 1.55
N ASP A 179 11.42 -8.71 2.50
CA ASP A 179 11.68 -9.13 3.86
C ASP A 179 12.17 -10.59 3.92
N ASN A 180 13.36 -10.78 4.49
CA ASN A 180 14.08 -12.06 4.59
C ASN A 180 13.30 -13.14 5.38
N ARG A 181 12.25 -12.78 6.13
CA ARG A 181 11.37 -13.74 6.82
C ARG A 181 10.36 -14.38 5.86
N GLY A 182 10.20 -13.83 4.66
CA GLY A 182 9.38 -14.41 3.58
C GLY A 182 7.90 -14.06 3.59
N GLY A 183 7.52 -13.08 4.39
CA GLY A 183 6.13 -12.59 4.50
C GLY A 183 5.87 -11.28 3.75
N ALA A 184 6.85 -10.74 3.02
CA ALA A 184 6.71 -9.44 2.35
C ALA A 184 5.52 -9.42 1.38
N PHE A 185 4.85 -8.26 1.31
CA PHE A 185 3.55 -8.10 0.66
C PHE A 185 3.55 -8.55 -0.80
N PHE A 186 4.42 -7.95 -1.63
CA PHE A 186 4.48 -8.29 -3.06
C PHE A 186 4.94 -9.73 -3.28
N PRO A 187 6.03 -10.23 -2.68
CA PRO A 187 6.41 -11.63 -2.80
C PRO A 187 5.28 -12.62 -2.48
N ALA A 188 4.53 -12.41 -1.38
CA ALA A 188 3.43 -13.32 -1.00
C ALA A 188 2.27 -13.29 -2.01
N PHE A 189 1.90 -12.12 -2.53
CA PHE A 189 0.86 -11.97 -3.57
C PHE A 189 1.32 -12.32 -5.00
N GLN A 190 2.62 -12.58 -5.17
CA GLN A 190 3.22 -12.89 -6.46
C GLN A 190 3.71 -14.34 -6.56
N GLY A 191 3.52 -15.15 -5.50
CA GLY A 191 3.99 -16.53 -5.49
C GLY A 191 5.52 -16.65 -5.34
N ARG A 192 6.16 -15.59 -4.82
CA ARG A 192 7.61 -15.45 -4.67
C ARG A 192 8.07 -15.29 -3.21
N GLY A 193 7.17 -15.46 -2.25
CA GLY A 193 7.49 -15.53 -0.83
C GLY A 193 8.34 -16.77 -0.51
N ASN A 194 8.78 -16.87 0.74
CA ASN A 194 9.57 -18.00 1.23
C ASN A 194 9.37 -18.21 2.74
N TYR A 195 8.13 -18.05 3.22
CA TYR A 195 7.82 -18.16 4.65
C TYR A 195 7.87 -19.63 5.09
N GLU A 196 8.68 -19.94 6.09
CA GLU A 196 8.78 -21.29 6.66
C GLU A 196 7.85 -21.45 7.88
N LEU A 197 6.99 -22.46 7.84
CA LEU A 197 6.21 -22.90 8.99
C LEU A 197 6.67 -24.29 9.43
N GLU A 198 6.82 -24.47 10.74
CA GLU A 198 7.17 -25.76 11.34
C GLU A 198 5.97 -26.36 12.09
N LYS A 199 5.64 -27.61 11.77
CA LYS A 199 4.61 -28.38 12.50
C LYS A 199 5.11 -29.81 12.72
N ALA A 200 5.16 -30.23 13.99
CA ALA A 200 5.63 -31.56 14.39
C ALA A 200 7.02 -31.92 13.83
N GLY A 201 7.94 -30.96 13.82
CA GLY A 201 9.31 -31.14 13.30
C GLY A 201 9.43 -31.13 11.77
N VAL A 202 8.33 -30.97 11.04
CA VAL A 202 8.33 -30.81 9.58
C VAL A 202 8.26 -29.33 9.24
N LYS A 203 9.29 -28.85 8.53
CA LYS A 203 9.36 -27.51 7.97
C LYS A 203 8.75 -27.50 6.57
N THR A 204 7.85 -26.56 6.32
CA THR A 204 7.26 -26.34 5.00
C THR A 204 7.44 -24.88 4.63
N THR A 205 8.06 -24.64 3.47
CA THR A 205 8.20 -23.30 2.89
C THR A 205 7.00 -23.02 1.99
N TYR A 206 6.31 -21.92 2.25
CA TYR A 206 5.22 -21.41 1.43
C TYR A 206 5.71 -20.24 0.60
N THR A 207 5.26 -20.17 -0.66
CA THR A 207 5.68 -19.12 -1.59
C THR A 207 4.59 -18.09 -1.89
N GLY A 208 3.36 -18.32 -1.44
CA GLY A 208 2.24 -17.43 -1.75
C GLY A 208 1.54 -17.83 -3.03
N GLY A 209 0.78 -16.92 -3.62
CA GLY A 209 0.05 -17.18 -4.87
C GLY A 209 0.38 -16.15 -5.94
N GLU A 210 0.57 -16.57 -7.20
CA GLU A 210 0.67 -15.68 -8.36
C GLU A 210 -0.71 -15.11 -8.70
N LEU A 211 -1.11 -14.02 -8.01
CA LEU A 211 -2.48 -13.50 -8.07
C LEU A 211 -2.54 -12.13 -8.75
N ILE A 212 -1.80 -11.14 -8.22
CA ILE A 212 -1.95 -9.74 -8.64
C ILE A 212 -1.26 -9.42 -9.96
N GLN A 213 -0.46 -10.35 -10.49
CA GLN A 213 0.05 -10.27 -11.86
C GLN A 213 -1.08 -10.47 -12.89
N HIS A 214 -2.20 -11.09 -12.49
CA HIS A 214 -3.31 -11.45 -13.35
C HIS A 214 -4.64 -10.77 -13.02
N ALA A 215 -4.73 -10.14 -11.84
CA ALA A 215 -5.94 -9.56 -11.31
C ALA A 215 -5.66 -8.16 -10.72
N PRO A 216 -6.53 -7.17 -10.99
CA PRO A 216 -6.43 -5.86 -10.36
C PRO A 216 -6.58 -5.95 -8.84
N LEU A 217 -5.74 -5.20 -8.14
CA LEU A 217 -5.75 -5.06 -6.69
C LEU A 217 -6.44 -3.75 -6.28
N PHE A 218 -7.46 -3.85 -5.42
CA PHE A 218 -8.16 -2.73 -4.80
C PHE A 218 -7.97 -2.81 -3.30
N THR A 219 -7.46 -1.74 -2.69
CA THR A 219 -7.09 -1.70 -1.27
C THR A 219 -7.86 -0.61 -0.53
N ALA A 220 -8.14 -0.85 0.75
CA ALA A 220 -8.51 0.16 1.74
C ALA A 220 -7.28 0.61 2.54
N ILE A 221 -7.42 1.71 3.28
CA ILE A 221 -6.39 2.21 4.18
C ILE A 221 -6.76 1.76 5.61
N GLY A 222 -6.01 0.80 6.14
CA GLY A 222 -6.04 0.40 7.54
C GLY A 222 -5.12 1.28 8.41
N ASN A 223 -5.03 0.98 9.71
CA ASN A 223 -4.14 1.75 10.58
C ASN A 223 -2.66 1.49 10.28
N HIS A 224 -2.33 0.34 9.68
CA HIS A 224 -0.96 0.03 9.28
C HIS A 224 -0.50 0.69 7.97
N GLU A 225 -1.39 1.38 7.26
CA GLU A 225 -1.00 2.25 6.14
C GLU A 225 -0.66 3.69 6.58
N VAL A 226 -0.93 4.02 7.85
CA VAL A 226 -0.75 5.36 8.41
C VAL A 226 0.55 5.45 9.19
N MET A 227 1.51 6.22 8.66
CA MET A 227 2.75 6.53 9.36
C MET A 227 2.55 7.75 10.27
N GLY A 228 3.06 7.70 11.51
CA GLY A 228 3.05 8.85 12.42
C GLY A 228 4.09 9.92 12.07
N ARG A 229 4.50 10.68 13.09
CA ARG A 229 5.47 11.79 12.92
C ARG A 229 6.80 11.29 12.34
N PHE A 230 7.31 12.03 11.36
CA PHE A 230 8.58 11.73 10.72
C PHE A 230 9.76 12.02 11.66
N SER A 231 10.77 11.17 11.61
CA SER A 231 12.06 11.39 12.25
C SER A 231 13.16 10.69 11.45
N GLU A 232 14.33 11.33 11.40
CA GLU A 232 15.56 10.71 10.87
C GLU A 232 16.33 9.92 11.94
N GLU A 233 15.92 10.07 13.21
CA GLU A 233 16.62 9.50 14.36
C GLU A 233 15.82 8.39 15.05
N SER A 234 14.51 8.59 15.26
CA SER A 234 13.66 7.55 15.86
C SER A 234 13.47 6.39 14.89
N ASN A 235 13.54 5.14 15.36
CA ASN A 235 13.26 3.98 14.51
C ASN A 235 11.82 4.04 13.93
N LEU A 236 11.57 3.29 12.85
CA LEU A 236 10.31 3.36 12.12
C LEU A 236 9.13 2.87 12.95
N ASN A 237 9.34 1.92 13.86
CA ASN A 237 8.29 1.44 14.76
C ASN A 237 7.84 2.53 15.74
N ASP A 238 8.77 3.33 16.25
CA ASP A 238 8.43 4.43 17.15
C ASP A 238 7.71 5.55 16.42
N GLN A 239 8.11 5.85 15.17
CA GLN A 239 7.39 6.79 14.30
C GLN A 239 5.98 6.28 13.98
N PHE A 240 5.83 5.00 13.60
CA PHE A 240 4.54 4.35 13.34
C PHE A 240 3.60 4.44 14.56
N ASN A 241 4.15 4.29 15.77
CA ASN A 241 3.40 4.42 17.01
C ASN A 241 3.29 5.88 17.52
N ASN A 242 3.75 6.87 16.76
CA ASN A 242 3.69 8.28 17.12
C ASN A 242 2.84 9.18 16.20
N PRO A 243 1.64 8.76 15.74
CA PRO A 243 0.68 9.71 15.17
C PRO A 243 0.23 10.72 16.22
N PHE A 244 0.05 11.95 15.76
CA PHE A 244 -0.43 13.07 16.56
C PHE A 244 -1.67 13.69 15.87
N PRO A 245 -2.74 14.05 16.59
CA PRO A 245 -3.97 14.54 15.97
C PRO A 245 -3.74 15.73 15.03
N ARG A 246 -4.37 15.69 13.85
CA ARG A 246 -4.17 16.71 12.79
C ARG A 246 -4.50 18.12 13.27
N ALA A 247 -5.60 18.27 14.03
CA ALA A 247 -6.04 19.57 14.55
C ALA A 247 -5.00 20.19 15.49
N LEU A 248 -4.43 19.39 16.39
CA LEU A 248 -3.39 19.86 17.30
C LEU A 248 -2.10 20.20 16.56
N ALA A 249 -1.71 19.42 15.55
CA ALA A 249 -0.57 19.79 14.70
C ALA A 249 -0.81 21.14 13.99
N GLN A 250 -2.04 21.37 13.53
CA GLN A 250 -2.42 22.63 12.89
C GLN A 250 -2.33 23.81 13.87
N GLU A 251 -2.75 23.65 15.12
CA GLU A 251 -2.59 24.66 16.17
C GLU A 251 -1.10 24.94 16.46
N THR A 252 -0.28 23.89 16.63
CA THR A 252 1.17 24.03 16.81
C THR A 252 1.81 24.77 15.63
N TYR A 253 1.42 24.44 14.40
CA TYR A 253 1.91 25.12 13.20
C TYR A 253 1.53 26.61 13.23
N GLN A 254 0.26 26.94 13.50
CA GLN A 254 -0.23 28.32 13.52
C GLN A 254 0.53 29.18 14.53
N ASN A 255 0.78 28.64 15.73
CA ASN A 255 1.52 29.33 16.79
C ASN A 255 2.99 29.62 16.41
N ASN A 256 3.55 28.87 15.46
CA ASN A 256 4.95 28.99 15.04
C ASN A 256 5.10 29.39 13.55
N ALA A 257 4.00 29.76 12.87
CA ALA A 257 3.97 29.88 11.41
C ALA A 257 4.92 30.96 10.90
N GLN A 258 5.07 32.07 11.62
CA GLN A 258 6.00 33.15 11.25
C GLN A 258 7.47 32.71 11.24
N THR A 259 7.84 31.75 12.10
CA THR A 259 9.20 31.20 12.15
C THR A 259 9.38 30.04 11.18
N LEU A 260 8.39 29.15 11.09
CA LEU A 260 8.47 27.94 10.26
C LEU A 260 8.27 28.20 8.78
N ASN A 261 7.44 29.18 8.43
CA ASN A 261 7.02 29.48 7.06
C ASN A 261 6.73 30.98 6.87
N PRO A 262 7.76 31.84 6.94
CA PRO A 262 7.59 33.30 6.89
C PRO A 262 6.97 33.80 5.58
N GLN A 263 7.07 33.04 4.49
CA GLN A 263 6.49 33.36 3.19
C GLN A 263 5.08 32.80 2.98
N ASN A 264 4.52 32.10 3.97
CA ASN A 264 3.21 31.46 3.90
C ASN A 264 3.05 30.52 2.68
N ASP A 265 4.09 29.74 2.36
CA ASP A 265 4.07 28.75 1.29
C ASP A 265 3.21 27.54 1.70
N LEU A 266 2.15 27.27 0.93
CA LEU A 266 1.23 26.17 1.19
C LEU A 266 1.93 24.80 1.20
N ASN A 267 2.96 24.59 0.38
CA ASN A 267 3.69 23.32 0.31
C ASN A 267 4.52 23.08 1.59
N ILE A 268 5.10 24.14 2.15
CA ILE A 268 5.83 24.07 3.43
C ILE A 268 4.83 23.73 4.54
N GLN A 269 3.68 24.39 4.58
CA GLN A 269 2.62 24.07 5.55
C GLN A 269 2.19 22.60 5.45
N GLN A 270 1.82 22.13 4.26
CA GLN A 270 1.36 20.76 4.06
C GLN A 270 2.43 19.72 4.43
N THR A 271 3.68 19.97 4.03
CA THR A 271 4.82 19.11 4.36
C THR A 271 5.10 19.09 5.86
N TRP A 272 5.03 20.24 6.53
CA TRP A 272 5.20 20.32 7.96
C TRP A 272 4.10 19.54 8.68
N LEU A 273 2.83 19.74 8.30
CA LEU A 273 1.69 19.06 8.94
C LEU A 273 1.79 17.55 8.82
N LYS A 274 2.09 17.01 7.62
CA LYS A 274 2.22 15.56 7.44
C LYS A 274 3.40 14.97 8.22
N ASN A 275 4.52 15.69 8.31
CA ASN A 275 5.69 15.25 9.08
C ASN A 275 5.49 15.37 10.60
N ASN A 276 4.61 16.26 11.05
CA ASN A 276 4.35 16.53 12.48
C ASN A 276 2.99 16.01 12.98
N SER A 277 2.27 15.23 12.18
CA SER A 277 1.07 14.49 12.62
C SER A 277 1.13 13.03 12.20
N PHE A 278 0.65 12.74 11.00
CA PHE A 278 0.66 11.45 10.34
C PHE A 278 0.56 11.63 8.81
N ASN A 279 0.79 10.56 8.05
CA ASN A 279 0.64 10.56 6.60
C ASN A 279 0.35 9.15 6.08
N ILE A 280 -0.02 9.07 4.80
CA ILE A 280 -0.26 7.83 4.05
C ILE A 280 0.53 7.90 2.71
N ASP A 281 1.67 8.60 2.71
CA ASP A 281 2.38 8.97 1.48
C ASP A 281 2.88 7.71 0.76
N THR A 282 3.55 6.78 1.46
CA THR A 282 4.04 5.54 0.85
C THR A 282 2.92 4.69 0.25
N TYR A 283 1.77 4.59 0.93
CA TYR A 283 0.60 3.91 0.37
C TYR A 283 0.13 4.59 -0.93
N ASN A 284 -0.03 5.92 -0.93
CA ASN A 284 -0.48 6.68 -2.10
C ASN A 284 0.51 6.68 -3.27
N GLU A 285 1.79 6.50 -2.98
CA GLU A 285 2.86 6.38 -3.97
C GLU A 285 2.89 4.97 -4.57
N ILE A 286 2.63 3.92 -3.79
CA ILE A 286 2.56 2.54 -4.29
C ILE A 286 1.31 2.32 -5.16
N PHE A 287 0.15 2.79 -4.69
CA PHE A 287 -1.15 2.46 -5.29
C PHE A 287 -1.74 3.60 -6.14
N THR A 288 -2.10 3.26 -7.38
CA THR A 288 -3.00 4.04 -8.22
C THR A 288 -4.41 3.48 -8.08
N LEU A 289 -5.22 4.18 -7.27
CA LEU A 289 -6.61 3.83 -6.98
C LEU A 289 -7.55 4.85 -7.65
N PRO A 290 -8.86 4.53 -7.75
CA PRO A 290 -9.84 5.50 -8.17
C PRO A 290 -9.79 6.75 -7.29
N GLN A 291 -10.08 7.90 -7.89
CA GLN A 291 -10.01 9.19 -7.20
C GLN A 291 -11.37 9.87 -7.22
N ASN A 292 -11.67 10.62 -6.16
CA ASN A 292 -12.83 11.48 -6.10
C ASN A 292 -12.45 12.91 -5.65
N PRO A 293 -13.25 13.94 -6.00
CA PRO A 293 -12.90 15.33 -5.68
C PRO A 293 -12.81 15.65 -4.18
N LEU A 294 -13.52 14.93 -3.31
CA LEU A 294 -13.59 15.20 -1.87
C LEU A 294 -12.48 14.48 -1.08
N GLY A 295 -12.13 13.25 -1.49
CA GLY A 295 -11.21 12.38 -0.77
C GLY A 295 -9.90 12.08 -1.49
N GLY A 296 -9.73 12.50 -2.74
CA GLY A 296 -8.63 12.03 -3.57
C GLY A 296 -8.65 10.51 -3.67
N LYS A 297 -7.53 9.86 -3.30
CA LYS A 297 -7.37 8.40 -3.25
C LYS A 297 -7.80 7.75 -1.92
N LYS A 298 -8.17 8.53 -0.90
CA LYS A 298 -8.36 8.00 0.47
C LYS A 298 -9.55 7.04 0.58
N TYR A 299 -10.64 7.41 -0.06
CA TYR A 299 -11.89 6.67 -0.15
C TYR A 299 -12.42 6.82 -1.57
N TYR A 300 -13.09 5.80 -2.09
CA TYR A 300 -13.51 5.78 -3.48
C TYR A 300 -14.59 4.74 -3.73
N ALA A 301 -15.19 4.77 -4.91
CA ALA A 301 -16.09 3.73 -5.37
C ALA A 301 -15.76 3.35 -6.82
N VAL A 302 -15.97 2.07 -7.16
CA VAL A 302 -15.69 1.52 -8.49
C VAL A 302 -16.67 0.40 -8.83
N THR A 303 -17.09 0.34 -10.08
CA THR A 303 -17.89 -0.77 -10.60
C THR A 303 -16.97 -1.78 -11.29
N PHE A 304 -17.08 -3.05 -10.89
CA PHE A 304 -16.33 -4.15 -11.46
C PHE A 304 -17.29 -5.31 -11.77
N GLY A 305 -17.71 -5.40 -13.04
CA GLY A 305 -18.80 -6.28 -13.46
C GLY A 305 -20.11 -5.91 -12.75
N ASP A 306 -20.72 -6.86 -12.06
CA ASP A 306 -21.96 -6.68 -11.31
C ASP A 306 -21.76 -6.08 -9.89
N VAL A 307 -20.52 -5.82 -9.48
CA VAL A 307 -20.18 -5.34 -8.13
C VAL A 307 -19.94 -3.84 -8.15
N ARG A 308 -20.64 -3.09 -7.28
CA ARG A 308 -20.21 -1.77 -6.83
C ARG A 308 -19.42 -1.92 -5.53
N LEU A 309 -18.12 -1.67 -5.61
CA LEU A 309 -17.24 -1.61 -4.45
C LEU A 309 -17.15 -0.17 -3.96
N VAL A 310 -17.49 0.06 -2.70
CA VAL A 310 -17.31 1.31 -1.97
C VAL A 310 -16.21 1.09 -0.93
N VAL A 311 -15.16 1.91 -0.99
CA VAL A 311 -13.99 1.84 -0.12
C VAL A 311 -13.92 3.08 0.74
N LEU A 312 -13.91 2.90 2.06
CA LEU A 312 -13.89 3.98 3.04
C LEU A 312 -12.51 4.05 3.71
N TYR A 313 -12.17 5.22 4.23
CA TYR A 313 -11.03 5.43 5.12
C TYR A 313 -11.56 5.62 6.53
N ILE A 314 -11.85 4.51 7.20
CA ILE A 314 -12.37 4.48 8.57
C ILE A 314 -11.40 3.71 9.44
N THR A 315 -10.37 4.39 9.89
CA THR A 315 -9.42 3.78 10.81
C THR A 315 -8.96 4.76 11.90
N ASN A 316 -8.43 4.20 12.96
CA ASN A 316 -7.93 4.91 14.13
C ASN A 316 -6.55 4.35 14.50
N ILE A 317 -5.74 5.16 15.18
CA ILE A 317 -4.50 4.63 15.73
C ILE A 317 -4.82 3.55 16.77
N TRP A 318 -4.28 2.35 16.57
CA TRP A 318 -4.33 1.33 17.60
C TRP A 318 -3.44 1.72 18.78
N ARG A 319 -3.99 1.69 19.99
CA ARG A 319 -3.26 1.88 21.24
C ARG A 319 -3.47 0.70 22.16
N THR A 320 -2.40 0.32 22.84
CA THR A 320 -2.43 -0.72 23.87
C THR A 320 -3.49 -0.40 24.94
N PRO A 321 -4.40 -1.32 25.25
CA PRO A 321 -5.40 -1.15 26.32
C PRO A 321 -4.76 -1.38 27.70
N SER A 322 -3.84 -0.50 28.11
CA SER A 322 -3.10 -0.60 29.38
C SER A 322 -3.31 0.62 30.27
N LEU A 323 -3.36 0.39 31.58
CA LEU A 323 -3.43 1.42 32.63
C LEU A 323 -2.09 1.61 33.37
N LYS A 324 -1.02 0.91 32.96
CA LYS A 324 0.30 1.05 33.58
C LYS A 324 0.82 2.49 33.45
N ALA A 325 1.62 2.93 34.43
CA ALA A 325 2.16 4.30 34.51
C ALA A 325 3.00 4.70 33.28
N ASP A 326 3.68 3.74 32.66
CA ASP A 326 4.53 3.90 31.49
C ASP A 326 3.78 3.68 30.16
N ALA A 327 2.48 3.42 30.20
CA ALA A 327 1.67 3.20 29.00
C ALA A 327 1.32 4.53 28.32
N ARG A 328 1.72 4.66 27.05
CA ARG A 328 1.08 5.61 26.11
C ARG A 328 -0.15 4.93 25.53
N GLY A 329 -1.12 4.73 26.41
CA GLY A 329 -2.19 3.75 26.22
C GLY A 329 -3.48 4.34 25.66
N ARG A 330 -4.45 3.46 25.42
CA ARG A 330 -5.81 3.83 25.01
C ARG A 330 -6.53 4.72 26.03
N TYR A 331 -6.28 4.48 27.31
CA TYR A 331 -7.06 5.02 28.41
C TYR A 331 -6.37 6.13 29.20
N ARG A 332 -5.04 6.26 29.06
CA ARG A 332 -4.25 7.24 29.80
C ARG A 332 -2.96 7.59 29.07
N GLU A 333 -2.44 8.74 29.44
CA GLU A 333 -1.08 9.14 29.10
C GLU A 333 -0.05 8.59 30.09
N LYS A 334 1.20 8.52 29.63
CA LYS A 334 2.33 8.18 30.49
C LYS A 334 2.41 9.20 31.63
N GLU A 335 2.64 8.74 32.86
CA GLU A 335 2.73 9.62 34.03
C GLU A 335 3.83 10.67 33.87
N ALA A 336 4.98 10.28 33.31
CA ALA A 336 6.10 11.18 33.04
C ALA A 336 5.77 12.28 32.00
N ASP A 337 4.75 12.07 31.16
CA ASP A 337 4.38 12.98 30.07
C ASP A 337 3.10 13.77 30.38
N ILE A 338 2.46 13.57 31.55
CA ILE A 338 1.14 14.16 31.84
C ILE A 338 1.13 15.69 31.77
N ASN A 339 2.25 16.35 32.05
CA ASN A 339 2.38 17.81 31.96
C ASN A 339 2.94 18.29 30.60
N ASN A 340 3.09 17.39 29.62
CA ASN A 340 3.69 17.66 28.32
C ASN A 340 2.77 17.18 27.17
N PRO A 341 1.73 17.94 26.79
CA PRO A 341 0.75 17.53 25.77
C PRO A 341 1.36 17.11 24.42
N ASP A 342 2.50 17.68 24.00
CA ASP A 342 3.18 17.30 22.75
C ASP A 342 3.74 15.85 22.74
N LYS A 343 3.84 15.25 23.94
CA LYS A 343 4.30 13.87 24.16
C LYS A 343 3.15 12.88 24.37
N TRP A 344 1.93 13.36 24.56
CA TRP A 344 0.74 12.53 24.74
C TRP A 344 0.47 11.65 23.50
N GLY A 345 -0.11 10.47 23.73
CA GLY A 345 -0.59 9.54 22.72
C GLY A 345 -1.97 9.87 22.16
N TYR A 346 -2.74 10.71 22.86
CA TYR A 346 -4.11 11.12 22.50
C TYR A 346 -5.07 9.96 22.32
N GLY A 347 -4.86 8.88 23.09
CA GLY A 347 -5.66 7.66 22.99
C GLY A 347 -5.79 7.14 21.55
N GLN A 348 -6.95 6.55 21.26
CA GLN A 348 -7.32 6.07 19.93
C GLN A 348 -8.11 7.13 19.16
N HIS A 349 -7.40 8.09 18.58
CA HIS A 349 -8.04 9.07 17.71
C HIS A 349 -8.23 8.52 16.28
N ILE A 350 -9.29 9.00 15.64
CA ILE A 350 -9.64 8.66 14.25
C ILE A 350 -8.80 9.51 13.31
N PHE A 351 -8.29 8.92 12.22
CA PHE A 351 -7.46 9.65 11.26
C PHE A 351 -8.26 10.49 10.27
N GLU A 352 -9.41 10.01 9.83
CA GLU A 352 -10.32 10.70 8.91
C GLU A 352 -11.76 10.63 9.45
N PRO A 353 -12.44 11.76 9.70
CA PRO A 353 -13.80 11.74 10.23
C PRO A 353 -14.83 11.16 9.26
N ILE A 354 -15.79 10.38 9.77
CA ILE A 354 -17.00 9.93 9.04
C ILE A 354 -18.31 10.33 9.75
N THR A 355 -18.23 11.31 10.67
CA THR A 355 -19.42 11.86 11.32
C THR A 355 -20.25 12.71 10.33
N PRO A 356 -21.56 12.90 10.58
CA PRO A 356 -22.38 13.82 9.77
C PRO A 356 -21.71 15.17 9.54
N GLY A 357 -21.68 15.61 8.28
CA GLY A 357 -21.02 16.84 7.84
C GLY A 357 -19.53 16.73 7.51
N SER A 358 -18.87 15.58 7.74
CA SER A 358 -17.50 15.37 7.23
C SER A 358 -17.50 15.19 5.71
N LEU A 359 -16.35 15.47 5.08
CA LEU A 359 -16.20 15.31 3.62
C LEU A 359 -16.44 13.86 3.16
N GLN A 360 -15.98 12.89 3.94
CA GLN A 360 -16.20 11.47 3.65
C GLN A 360 -17.68 11.08 3.81
N TYR A 361 -18.35 11.60 4.85
CA TYR A 361 -19.78 11.34 5.06
C TYR A 361 -20.63 11.91 3.92
N GLN A 362 -20.39 13.18 3.54
CA GLN A 362 -21.08 13.82 2.42
C GLN A 362 -20.83 13.11 1.09
N TRP A 363 -19.59 12.67 0.85
CA TRP A 363 -19.26 11.85 -0.30
C TRP A 363 -20.02 10.53 -0.29
N LEU A 364 -20.08 9.84 0.86
CA LEU A 364 -20.77 8.56 0.98
C LEU A 364 -22.28 8.72 0.75
N GLU A 365 -22.92 9.77 1.28
CA GLU A 365 -24.34 10.05 1.01
C GLU A 365 -24.60 10.24 -0.50
N SER A 366 -23.74 10.99 -1.18
CA SER A 366 -23.80 11.17 -2.63
C SER A 366 -23.63 9.82 -3.37
N GLU A 367 -22.62 9.03 -3.00
CA GLU A 367 -22.35 7.73 -3.60
C GLU A 367 -23.52 6.76 -3.41
N LEU A 368 -24.10 6.70 -2.21
CA LEU A 368 -25.24 5.83 -1.91
C LEU A 368 -26.50 6.22 -2.72
N THR A 369 -26.62 7.46 -3.19
CA THR A 369 -27.74 7.91 -4.04
C THR A 369 -27.43 7.83 -5.53
N SER A 370 -26.20 7.45 -5.91
CA SER A 370 -25.79 7.36 -7.31
C SER A 370 -26.51 6.23 -8.06
N PRO A 371 -26.75 6.38 -9.39
CA PRO A 371 -27.26 5.30 -10.22
C PRO A 371 -26.38 4.05 -10.17
N GLU A 372 -25.06 4.22 -10.19
CA GLU A 372 -24.08 3.13 -10.15
C GLU A 372 -24.24 2.29 -8.89
N PHE A 373 -24.42 2.92 -7.73
CA PHE A 373 -24.69 2.21 -6.49
C PHE A 373 -26.09 1.59 -6.51
N GLN A 374 -27.13 2.37 -6.79
CA GLN A 374 -28.52 1.91 -6.69
C GLN A 374 -28.83 0.71 -7.60
N GLN A 375 -28.26 0.71 -8.82
CA GLN A 375 -28.49 -0.32 -9.84
C GLN A 375 -27.56 -1.53 -9.72
N ALA A 376 -26.47 -1.44 -8.95
CA ALA A 376 -25.55 -2.57 -8.80
C ALA A 376 -26.23 -3.77 -8.15
N LYS A 377 -26.00 -4.95 -8.72
CA LYS A 377 -26.53 -6.22 -8.23
C LYS A 377 -25.89 -6.60 -6.90
N TYR A 378 -24.58 -6.40 -6.77
CA TYR A 378 -23.84 -6.60 -5.52
C TYR A 378 -23.26 -5.28 -5.05
N LYS A 379 -23.50 -4.95 -3.79
CA LYS A 379 -22.99 -3.74 -3.12
C LYS A 379 -22.03 -4.18 -2.03
N VAL A 380 -20.75 -3.85 -2.17
CA VAL A 380 -19.69 -4.24 -1.23
C VAL A 380 -19.13 -2.97 -0.62
N VAL A 381 -19.01 -2.96 0.70
CA VAL A 381 -18.35 -1.88 1.44
C VAL A 381 -17.09 -2.46 2.10
N MET A 382 -15.96 -1.80 1.93
CA MET A 382 -14.64 -2.19 2.44
C MET A 382 -14.00 -1.02 3.20
N PHE A 383 -13.43 -1.25 4.38
CA PHE A 383 -12.77 -0.22 5.18
C PHE A 383 -11.77 -0.83 6.16
#